data_AF-A0A3M1KPZ3-F1
#
_entry.id   AF-A0A3M1KPZ3-F1
#
_cell.length_a   1.000
_cell.length_b   1.000
_cell.length_c   1.000
_cell.angle_alpha   90.00
_cell.angle_beta   90.00
_cell.angle_gamma   90.00
#
_symmetry.space_group_name_H-M   'P 1'
#
loop_
_entity.id
_entity.type
_entity.pdbx_description
1 polymer ?
#
loop_
_entity_poly.entity_id
_entity_poly.type
_entity_poly.pdbx_seq_one_letter_code
_entity_poly.pdbx_strand_id
1 'polypeptide(L)' 'LRLETFIAYKLESLGLDYLQGNEAFPCCNLYRLYFRDRLNNLS' A
#
# COMPACT_ATOMS: atom_id res chain seq x y z
N LEU A 1 -2.50 -2.44 -5.46
CA LEU A 1 -1.85 -3.77 -5.26
C LEU A 1 -2.77 -4.61 -4.38
N ARG A 2 -2.78 -5.94 -4.53
CA ARG A 2 -3.55 -6.80 -3.61
C ARG A 2 -2.67 -7.12 -2.41
N LEU A 3 -3.00 -6.55 -1.26
CA LEU A 3 -2.31 -6.79 0.01
C LEU A 3 -3.08 -7.81 0.84
N GLU A 4 -2.37 -8.56 1.69
CA GLU A 4 -3.05 -9.30 2.76
C GLU A 4 -3.86 -8.33 3.63
N THR A 5 -5.05 -8.76 4.04
CA THR A 5 -6.03 -7.93 4.77
C THR A 5 -5.44 -7.26 6.02
N PHE A 6 -4.59 -7.97 6.76
CA PHE A 6 -3.94 -7.42 7.95
C PHE A 6 -2.95 -6.30 7.63
N ILE A 7 -2.17 -6.45 6.54
CA ILE A 7 -1.21 -5.44 6.10
C ILE A 7 -1.95 -4.21 5.59
N ALA A 8 -2.98 -4.41 4.77
CA ALA A 8 -3.82 -3.34 4.23
C ALA A 8 -4.44 -2.48 5.34
N TYR A 9 -5.05 -3.11 6.35
CA TYR A 9 -5.67 -2.40 7.47
C TYR A 9 -4.67 -1.60 8.31
N LYS A 10 -3.45 -2.13 8.48
CA LYS A 10 -2.38 -1.45 9.21
C LYS A 10 -1.89 -0.21 8.47
N LEU A 11 -1.71 -0.31 7.15
CA LEU A 11 -1.27 0.83 6.34
C LEU A 11 -2.34 1.93 6.31
N GLU A 12 -3.62 1.56 6.26
CA GLU A 12 -4.75 2.49 6.27
C GLU A 12 -4.83 3.22 7.61
N SER A 13 -4.71 2.48 8.72
CA SER A 13 -4.68 3.05 10.08
C SER A 13 -3.53 4.04 10.31
N LEU A 14 -2.44 3.90 9.55
CA LEU A 14 -1.29 4.80 9.57
C LEU A 14 -1.41 5.95 8.56
N GLY A 15 -2.47 5.98 7.74
CA GLY A 15 -2.69 6.98 6.70
C GLY A 15 -1.73 6.88 5.52
N LEU A 16 -1.12 5.70 5.29
CA LEU A 16 -0.12 5.50 4.24
C LEU A 16 -0.76 5.09 2.91
N ASP A 17 -1.88 4.38 2.99
CA ASP A 17 -2.76 4.05 1.89
C ASP A 17 -4.23 4.25 2.29
N TYR A 18 -5.10 4.15 1.30
CA TYR A 18 -6.54 4.01 1.47
C TYR A 18 -7.02 2.80 0.68
N LEU A 19 -8.12 2.20 1.15
CA LEU A 19 -8.69 1.01 0.53
C LEU A 19 -9.86 1.40 -0.38
N GLN A 20 -9.89 0.82 -1.58
CA GLN A 20 -11.05 0.86 -2.47
C GLN A 20 -11.38 -0.57 -2.90
N GLY A 21 -12.39 -1.15 -2.25
CA GLY A 21 -12.70 -2.58 -2.40
C GLY A 21 -11.55 -3.45 -1.87
N ASN A 22 -11.01 -4.31 -2.72
CA ASN A 22 -9.87 -5.20 -2.39
C ASN A 22 -8.51 -4.63 -2.82
N GLU A 23 -8.47 -3.36 -3.21
CA GLU A 23 -7.28 -2.70 -3.70
C GLU A 23 -6.81 -1.62 -2.72
N ALA A 24 -5.50 -1.59 -2.48
CA ALA A 24 -4.84 -0.55 -1.71
C ALA A 24 -4.20 0.50 -2.62
N PHE A 25 -4.41 1.77 -2.28
CA PHE A 25 -3.94 2.94 -3.01
C PHE A 25 -3.12 3.87 -2.11
N PRO A 26 -1.87 4.21 -2.49
CA PRO A 26 -1.02 5.07 -1.67
C PRO A 26 -1.58 6.50 -1.56
N CYS A 27 -1.53 7.07 -0.35
CA CYS A 27 -2.06 8.40 -0.07
C CYS A 27 -1.25 9.55 -0.72
N CYS A 28 0.02 9.30 -1.08
CA CYS A 28 0.86 10.32 -1.70
C CYS A 28 1.94 9.71 -2.60
N ASN A 29 2.59 10.57 -3.40
CA ASN A 29 3.65 10.16 -4.31
C ASN A 29 4.85 9.52 -3.61
N LEU A 30 5.17 9.92 -2.37
CA LEU A 30 6.25 9.32 -1.59
C LEU A 30 5.97 7.83 -1.34
N TYR A 31 4.79 7.49 -0.80
CA TYR A 31 4.43 6.10 -0.54
C TYR A 31 4.22 5.31 -1.83
N ARG A 32 3.72 5.95 -2.89
CA ARG A 32 3.66 5.33 -4.22
C ARG A 32 5.04 4.88 -4.70
N LEU A 33 6.06 5.75 -4.58
CA LEU A 33 7.43 5.43 -4.96
C LEU A 33 8.07 4.40 -4.03
N TYR A 34 7.88 4.56 -2.71
CA TYR A 34 8.40 3.63 -1.71
C TYR A 34 7.86 2.21 -1.91
N PHE A 35 6.53 2.05 -2.04
CA PHE A 35 5.93 0.75 -2.27
C PHE A 35 6.33 0.18 -3.63
N ARG A 36 6.41 1.01 -4.67
CA ARG A 36 6.90 0.56 -5.98
C ARG A 36 8.31 -0.01 -5.89
N ASP A 37 9.22 0.69 -5.24
CA ASP A 37 10.61 0.24 -5.08
C ASP A 37 10.68 -1.05 -4.24
N ARG A 38 10.06 -1.05 -3.05
CA ARG A 38 10.13 -2.16 -2.10
C ARG A 38 9.40 -3.41 -2.55
N LEU A 39 8.30 -3.28 -3.30
CA LEU A 39 7.52 -4.41 -3.81
C LEU A 39 8.03 -4.93 -5.16
N ASN A 40 8.67 -4.09 -5.97
CA ASN A 40 9.34 -4.56 -7.20
C ASN A 40 10.67 -5.25 -6.90
N ASN A 41 11.33 -4.97 -5.77
CA ASN A 41 12.53 -5.68 -5.33
C ASN A 41 12.25 -7.08 -4.74
N LEU A 42 11.00 -7.58 -4.84
CA LEU A 42 10.60 -8.94 -4.45
C LEU A 42 10.54 -9.91 -5.65
N SER A 43 11.05 -9.53 -6.83
CA SER A 43 11.15 -10.40 -8.03
C SER A 43 12.43 -11.22 -8.08
#